data_AF-A0A821WA27-F1
#
_entry.id   AF-A0A821WA27-F1
#
_cell.length_a   1.000
_cell.length_b   1.000
_cell.length_c   1.000
_cell.angle_alpha   90.00
_cell.angle_beta   90.00
_cell.angle_gamma   90.00
#
_symmetry.space_group_name_H-M   'P 1'
#
loop_
_entity.id
_entity.type
_entity.pdbx_description
1 polymer ?
#
loop_
_entity_poly.entity_id
_entity_poly.type
_entity_poly.pdbx_seq_one_letter_code
_entity_poly.pdbx_strand_id
1 'polypeptide(L)' 'YQLDSQTLVSAKVNNICQVGLSFQQLLRPGVKLTLSALFEAKNLNAGGHKVGFGLELDA' A
#
# COMPACT_ATOMS: atom_id res chain seq x y z
N TYR A 1 6.09 -8.57 -3.10
CA TYR A 1 7.37 -8.43 -3.80
C TYR A 1 8.31 -7.61 -2.94
N GLN A 2 9.43 -8.17 -2.51
CA GLN A 2 10.45 -7.41 -1.79
C GLN A 2 11.36 -6.75 -2.84
N LEU A 3 11.29 -5.41 -2.93
CA LEU A 3 12.20 -4.64 -3.79
C LEU A 3 13.60 -4.57 -3.17
N ASP A 4 13.67 -4.55 -1.84
CA ASP A 4 14.90 -4.53 -1.08
C ASP A 4 14.65 -5.23 0.27
N SER A 5 15.70 -5.54 1.04
CA SER A 5 15.55 -6.04 2.41
C SER A 5 14.67 -5.13 3.27
N GLN A 6 14.61 -3.84 2.92
CA GLN A 6 13.83 -2.83 3.62
C GLN A 6 12.53 -2.44 2.92
N THR A 7 12.27 -2.88 1.67
CA THR A 7 11.13 -2.40 0.88
C THR A 7 10.25 -3.54 0.39
N LEU A 8 8.96 -3.47 0.68
CA LEU A 8 7.95 -4.49 0.45
C LEU A 8 6.77 -3.91 -0.29
N VAL A 9 6.50 -4.42 -1.49
CA VAL A 9 5.38 -4.00 -2.31
C VAL A 9 4.41 -5.15 -2.46
N SER A 10 3.16 -4.93 -2.11
CA SER A 10 2.08 -5.89 -2.27
C SER A 10 1.01 -5.29 -3.16
N ALA A 11 0.52 -6.09 -4.09
CA ALA A 11 -0.64 -5.75 -4.91
C ALA A 11 -1.67 -6.86 -4.70
N LYS A 12 -2.88 -6.47 -4.35
CA LYS A 12 -4.01 -7.37 -4.15
C LYS A 12 -5.07 -7.02 -5.16
N VAL A 13 -5.44 -7.97 -6.00
CA VAL A 13 -6.56 -7.84 -6.93
C VAL A 13 -7.70 -8.71 -6.43
N ASN A 14 -8.90 -8.15 -6.39
CA ASN A 14 -10.10 -8.83 -5.92
C ASN A 14 -11.10 -8.98 -7.08
N ASN A 15 -11.88 -10.07 -7.05
CA ASN A 15 -12.93 -10.42 -8.03
C ASN A 15 -13.93 -9.28 -8.23
N ILE A 16 -14.22 -8.51 -7.18
CA ILE A 16 -15.14 -7.36 -7.22
C ILE A 16 -14.61 -6.15 -8.01
N CYS A 17 -13.58 -6.31 -8.86
CA CYS A 17 -12.86 -5.24 -9.55
C CYS A 17 -12.29 -4.21 -8.56
N GLN A 18 -11.62 -4.68 -7.51
CA GLN A 18 -10.91 -3.83 -6.55
C GLN A 18 -9.42 -4.16 -6.58
N VAL A 19 -8.60 -3.13 -6.75
CA VAL A 19 -7.14 -3.22 -6.81
C VAL A 19 -6.59 -2.48 -5.61
N GLY A 20 -6.10 -3.25 -4.63
CA GLY A 20 -5.30 -2.76 -3.53
C GLY A 20 -3.83 -2.77 -3.90
N LEU A 21 -3.13 -1.69 -3.60
CA LEU A 21 -1.69 -1.55 -3.65
C LEU A 21 -1.23 -1.21 -2.24
N SER A 22 -0.11 -1.78 -1.83
CA SER A 22 0.49 -1.59 -0.52
C SER A 22 1.98 -1.48 -0.71
N PHE A 23 2.58 -0.42 -0.21
CA PHE A 23 3.99 -0.16 -0.31
C PHE A 23 4.54 0.08 1.10
N GLN A 24 5.38 -0.80 1.56
CA GLN A 24 6.02 -0.72 2.87
C GLN A 24 7.50 -0.47 2.68
N GLN A 25 8.05 0.51 3.37
CA GLN A 25 9.45 0.87 3.32
C GLN A 25 9.95 1.08 4.74
N LEU A 26 10.90 0.26 5.17
CA LEU A 26 11.72 0.54 6.33
C LEU A 26 12.74 1.60 5.95
N LEU A 27 12.78 2.72 6.68
CA LEU A 27 13.78 3.77 6.49
C LEU A 27 14.97 3.62 7.45
N ARG A 28 14.72 3.06 8.65
CA ARG A 28 15.72 2.79 9.70
C ARG A 28 15.28 1.57 10.52
N PRO A 29 16.18 0.90 11.27
CA PRO A 29 15.75 -0.01 12.34
C PRO A 29 14.81 0.76 13.27
N GLY A 30 13.55 0.31 13.32
CA GLY A 30 12.47 0.95 14.07
C GLY A 30 11.57 1.92 13.28
N VAL A 31 11.90 2.35 12.06
CA VAL A 31 11.04 3.27 11.28
C VAL A 31 10.48 2.57 10.05
N LYS A 32 9.18 2.25 10.06
CA LYS A 32 8.47 1.58 8.98
C LYS A 32 7.35 2.45 8.42
N LEU A 33 7.51 2.93 7.19
CA LEU A 33 6.47 3.61 6.43
C LEU A 33 5.65 2.59 5.64
N THR A 34 4.33 2.68 5.69
CA THR A 34 3.40 1.80 4.97
C THR A 34 2.38 2.66 4.22
N LEU A 35 2.55 2.81 2.92
CA LEU A 35 1.52 3.34 2.02
C LEU A 35 0.54 2.24 1.62
N SER A 36 -0.73 2.59 1.48
CA SER A 36 -1.80 1.72 1.00
C SER A 36 -2.70 2.53 0.09
N ALA A 37 -3.05 1.99 -1.07
CA ALA A 37 -3.95 2.64 -2.01
C ALA A 37 -4.93 1.60 -2.51
N LEU A 38 -6.21 1.89 -2.45
CA LEU A 38 -7.28 1.00 -2.83
C LEU A 38 -8.13 1.66 -3.90
N PHE A 39 -8.05 1.10 -5.09
CA PHE A 39 -8.72 1.57 -6.29
C PHE A 39 -9.86 0.63 -6.63
N GLU A 40 -11.07 1.15 -6.80
CA GLU A 40 -12.18 0.38 -7.37
C GLU A 40 -12.11 0.47 -8.90
N ALA A 41 -11.57 -0.58 -9.53
CA ALA A 41 -11.45 -0.71 -10.98
C ALA A 41 -12.81 -0.69 -11.70
N LYS A 42 -13.90 -1.04 -11.01
CA LYS A 42 -15.27 -0.96 -11.54
C LYS A 42 -15.73 0.48 -11.78
N ASN A 43 -15.16 1.43 -11.05
CA ASN A 43 -15.55 2.84 -11.04
C ASN A 43 -14.31 3.76 -11.01
N LEU A 44 -13.31 3.51 -11.87
CA LEU A 44 -12.15 4.42 -11.99
C LEU A 44 -12.56 5.85 -12.35
N ASN A 45 -13.66 5.99 -13.08
CA ASN A 45 -14.19 7.29 -13.51
C ASN A 45 -15.01 8.02 -12.43
N ALA A 46 -15.48 7.32 -11.38
CA ALA A 46 -16.41 7.91 -10.40
C ALA A 46 -15.70 8.48 -9.15
N GLY A 47 -14.39 8.30 -9.01
CA GLY A 47 -13.66 8.72 -7.82
C GLY A 47 -14.03 7.90 -6.56
N GLY A 48 -13.27 8.08 -5.47
CA GLY A 48 -13.42 7.30 -4.23
C GLY A 48 -12.24 6.37 -3.91
N HIS A 49 -11.11 6.54 -4.60
CA HIS A 49 -9.89 5.81 -4.30
C HIS A 49 -9.40 6.11 -2.89
N LYS A 50 -9.29 5.07 -2.06
CA LYS A 50 -8.87 5.22 -0.67
C LYS A 50 -7.36 5.10 -0.62
N VAL A 51 -6.69 6.22 -0.39
CA VAL A 51 -5.27 6.22 -0.09
C VAL A 51 -5.08 6.38 1.41
N GLY A 52 -4.14 5.64 1.95
CA GLY A 52 -3.75 5.66 3.34
C GLY A 52 -2.24 5.54 3.44
N PHE A 53 -1.69 6.11 4.50
CA PHE A 53 -0.31 5.88 4.87
C PHE A 53 -0.26 5.67 6.38
N GLY A 54 0.67 4.83 6.82
CA GLY A 54 0.96 4.55 8.21
C GLY A 54 2.46 4.70 8.43
N LEU A 55 2.84 5.31 9.53
CA LEU A 55 4.23 5.42 9.95
C LEU A 55 4.32 4.70 11.30
N GLU A 56 5.06 3.60 11.33
CA GLU A 56 5.40 2.87 12.54
C GLU A 56 6.79 3.31 12.98
N LEU A 57 6.88 3.73 14.24
CA LEU A 57 8.10 4.15 14.91
C LEU A 57 8.25 3.28 16.15
N ASP A 58 9.23 2.40 16.16
CA ASP A 58 9.68 1.60 17.28
C ASP A 58 10.91 2.30 17.88
N ALA A 59 10.88 2.51 19.20
CA ALA A 59 11.86 3.30 19.96
C ALA A 59 12.87 2.40 20.68
#